data_AF-A0A352DWM3-F1
#
_entry.id   AF-A0A352DWM3-F1
#
_cell.length_a   1.000
_cell.length_b   1.000
_cell.length_c   1.000
_cell.angle_alpha   90.00
_cell.angle_beta   90.00
_cell.angle_gamma   90.00
#
_symmetry.space_group_name_H-M   'P 1'
#
loop_
_entity.id
_entity.type
_entity.pdbx_description
1 polymer ?
#
loop_
_entity_poly.entity_id
_entity_poly.type
_entity_poly.pdbx_seq_one_letter_code
_entity_poly.pdbx_strand_id
1 'polypeptide(L)' 'TTGEATLLGCPAGTPAARRAVGYLPEDHRLPEYHTAPTLLDVYGGLQGLPRAARRQRANDLI' A
#
# COMPACT_ATOMS: atom_id res chain seq x y z
N THR A 1 -16.93 -21.98 8.59
CA THR A 1 -16.46 -21.40 7.32
C THR A 1 -15.23 -22.15 6.88
N THR A 2 -15.40 -23.14 6.01
CA THR A 2 -14.33 -23.95 5.44
C THR A 2 -14.18 -23.60 3.96
N GLY A 3 -12.94 -23.54 3.48
CA GLY A 3 -12.60 -23.17 2.11
C GLY A 3 -11.14 -22.73 2.03
N GLU A 4 -10.49 -23.04 0.91
CA GLU A 4 -9.13 -22.60 0.62
C GLU A 4 -9.17 -21.48 -0.42
N ALA A 5 -8.29 -20.50 -0.25
CA ALA A 5 -8.14 -19.39 -1.19
C ALA A 5 -6.65 -19.13 -1.42
N THR A 6 -6.32 -18.75 -2.65
CA THR A 6 -4.98 -18.37 -3.06
C THR A 6 -4.96 -16.92 -3.53
N LEU A 7 -3.87 -16.22 -3.23
CA LEU A 7 -3.61 -14.83 -3.59
C LEU A 7 -2.20 -14.77 -4.17
N LEU A 8 -2.10 -14.39 -5.45
CA LEU A 8 -0.83 -14.32 -6.19
C LEU A 8 0.00 -15.61 -6.11
N GLY A 9 -0.68 -16.77 -6.13
CA GLY A 9 -0.05 -18.09 -6.03
C GLY A 9 0.31 -18.55 -4.61
N CYS A 10 0.01 -17.75 -3.59
CA CYS A 10 0.24 -18.08 -2.17
C CYS A 10 -1.08 -18.32 -1.43
N PRO A 11 -1.14 -19.18 -0.39
CA PRO A 11 -2.34 -19.30 0.44
C PRO A 11 -2.74 -17.95 1.05
N ALA A 12 -4.02 -17.59 0.96
CA ALA A 12 -4.56 -16.25 1.25
C ALA A 12 -4.49 -15.80 2.72
N GLY A 13 -3.90 -16.59 3.62
CA GLY A 13 -3.63 -16.22 5.01
C GLY A 13 -2.16 -15.92 5.33
N THR A 14 -1.25 -16.11 4.37
CA THR A 14 0.19 -16.03 4.63
C THR A 14 0.70 -14.58 4.63
N PRO A 15 1.71 -14.23 5.45
CA PRO A 15 2.37 -12.93 5.39
C PRO A 15 2.98 -12.64 4.01
N ALA A 16 3.44 -13.67 3.31
CA ALA A 16 3.99 -13.55 1.95
C ALA A 16 2.95 -12.99 0.97
N ALA A 17 1.71 -13.48 1.02
CA ALA A 17 0.63 -13.00 0.17
C ALA A 17 0.32 -11.51 0.37
N ARG A 18 0.50 -10.99 1.60
CA ARG A 18 0.24 -9.58 1.95
C ARG A 18 1.32 -8.62 1.48
N ARG A 19 2.56 -9.07 1.24
CA ARG A 19 3.66 -8.18 0.82
C ARG A 19 3.47 -7.63 -0.59
N ALA A 20 2.78 -8.35 -1.45
CA ALA A 20 2.55 -7.97 -2.83
C ALA A 20 1.21 -7.25 -3.05
N VAL A 21 0.42 -7.02 -1.99
CA VAL A 21 -0.93 -6.47 -2.07
C VAL A 21 -1.06 -5.24 -1.18
N GLY A 22 -1.49 -4.13 -1.77
CA GLY A 22 -1.95 -2.96 -1.03
C GLY A 22 -3.38 -3.17 -0.53
N TYR A 23 -3.67 -2.74 0.71
CA TYR A 23 -5.00 -2.82 1.30
C TYR A 23 -5.49 -1.42 1.68
N LEU A 24 -6.66 -1.03 1.17
CA LEU A 24 -7.36 0.22 1.52
C LEU A 24 -8.71 -0.16 2.15
N PRO A 25 -8.87 0.00 3.48
CA PRO A 25 -10.16 -0.17 4.13
C PRO A 25 -11.21 0.82 3.59
N GLU A 26 -12.48 0.43 3.66
CA GLU A 26 -13.59 1.33 3.27
C GLU A 26 -13.67 2.58 4.17
N ASP A 27 -13.42 2.42 5.48
CA ASP A 27 -13.36 3.53 6.45
C ASP A 27 -11.93 4.07 6.66
N HIS A 28 -11.12 4.08 5.60
CA HIS A 28 -9.75 4.56 5.72
C HIS A 28 -9.70 6.08 5.80
N ARG A 29 -9.45 6.59 7.01
CA ARG A 29 -9.21 8.02 7.24
C ARG A 29 -7.77 8.39 6.95
N LEU A 30 -7.57 9.20 5.92
CA LEU A 30 -6.27 9.81 5.63
C LEU A 30 -5.96 10.87 6.70
N PRO A 31 -4.70 10.97 7.18
CA PRO A 31 -4.34 12.01 8.12
C PRO A 31 -4.53 13.41 7.52
N GLU A 32 -5.35 14.23 8.16
CA GLU A 32 -5.76 15.55 7.66
C GLU A 32 -4.62 16.59 7.66
N TYR A 33 -3.53 16.32 8.37
CA TYR A 33 -2.33 17.15 8.40
C TYR A 33 -1.38 16.92 7.20
N HIS A 34 -1.75 16.04 6.26
CA HIS A 34 -0.98 15.78 5.04
C HIS A 34 -1.72 16.26 3.79
N THR A 35 -0.99 16.91 2.88
CA THR A 35 -1.41 17.09 1.49
C THR A 35 -1.16 15.80 0.70
N ALA A 36 -1.85 15.61 -0.44
CA ALA A 36 -1.68 14.46 -1.32
C ALA A 36 -0.20 14.06 -1.59
N PRO A 37 0.72 14.98 -1.97
CA PRO A 37 2.12 14.60 -2.20
C PRO A 37 2.85 14.19 -0.91
N THR A 38 2.58 14.85 0.22
CA THR A 38 3.24 14.50 1.50
C THR A 38 2.75 13.16 2.05
N LEU A 39 1.47 12.87 1.86
CA LEU A 39 0.85 11.60 2.18
C LEU A 39 1.52 10.45 1.40
N LEU A 40 1.67 10.61 0.08
CA LEU A 40 2.29 9.62 -0.79
C LEU A 40 3.79 9.43 -0.49
N ASP A 41 4.54 10.47 -0.12
CA ASP A 41 5.95 10.32 0.30
C ASP A 41 6.07 9.52 1.61
N VAL A 42 5.20 9.78 2.59
CA VAL A 42 5.17 9.05 3.87
C VAL A 42 4.83 7.57 3.65
N TYR A 43 3.71 7.28 2.98
CA TYR A 43 3.30 5.88 2.73
C TYR A 43 4.29 5.14 1.84
N GLY A 44 4.89 5.80 0.85
CA GLY A 44 5.95 5.20 0.04
C GLY A 44 7.20 4.88 0.87
N GLY A 45 7.53 5.73 1.86
CA GLY A 45 8.65 5.51 2.77
C GLY A 45 8.45 4.28 3.65
N LEU A 46 7.23 4.08 4.16
CA LEU A 46 6.86 2.88 4.92
C LEU A 46 6.96 1.60 4.09
N GLN A 47 6.73 1.69 2.78
CA GLN A 47 6.91 0.58 1.83
C GLN A 47 8.35 0.40 1.35
N GLY A 48 9.31 1.17 1.88
CA GLY A 48 10.74 1.04 1.54
C GLY A 48 11.11 1.60 0.16
N LEU A 49 10.23 2.39 -0.48
CA LEU A 49 10.55 2.99 -1.77
C LEU A 49 11.64 4.08 -1.63
N PRO A 50 12.64 4.14 -2.51
CA PRO A 50 13.64 5.22 -2.50
C PRO A 50 13.00 6.60 -2.71
N ARG A 51 13.53 7.64 -2.06
CA ARG A 51 12.98 9.02 -2.10
C ARG A 51 12.73 9.53 -3.52
N ALA A 52 13.65 9.28 -4.45
CA ALA A 52 13.49 9.70 -5.85
C ALA A 52 12.29 8.99 -6.52
N ALA A 53 12.14 7.68 -6.32
CA ALA A 53 11.04 6.90 -6.87
C ALA A 53 9.69 7.30 -6.27
N ARG A 54 9.65 7.62 -4.96
CA ARG A 54 8.44 8.12 -4.29
C ARG A 54 7.96 9.44 -4.88
N ARG A 55 8.87 10.39 -5.09
CA ARG A 55 8.52 11.69 -5.68
C ARG A 55 8.02 11.56 -7.12
N GLN A 56 8.65 10.72 -7.91
CA GLN A 56 8.21 10.46 -9.28
C GLN A 56 6.81 9.85 -9.29
N ARG A 57 6.61 8.74 -8.57
CA ARG A 57 5.32 8.04 -8.49
C ARG A 57 4.23 8.92 -7.90
N ALA A 58 4.55 9.76 -6.92
CA ALA A 58 3.58 10.69 -6.36
C ALA A 58 3.06 11.61 -7.47
N ASN A 59 3.95 12.24 -8.25
CA ASN A 59 3.56 13.10 -9.37
C ASN A 59 2.76 12.37 -10.46
N ASP A 60 3.00 11.08 -10.68
CA ASP A 60 2.25 10.29 -11.67
C ASP A 60 0.81 9.97 -11.20
N LEU A 61 0.51 10.11 -9.90
CA LEU A 61 -0.76 9.73 -9.27
C LEU A 61 -1.67 10.91 -8.92
N ILE A 62 -1.20 12.16 -9.04
CA ILE A 62 -1.95 13.40 -8.76
C ILE A 62 -2.21 14.13 -10.06
#